data_AF-A0AA44MN47-F1
#
_entry.id   AF-A0AA44MN47-F1
#
_cell.length_a   1.000
_cell.length_b   1.000
_cell.length_c   1.000
_cell.angle_alpha   90.00
_cell.angle_beta   90.00
_cell.angle_gamma   90.00
#
_symmetry.space_group_name_H-M   'P 1'
#
loop_
_entity.id
_entity.type
_entity.pdbx_description
1 polymer ?
#
loop_
_entity_poly.entity_id
_entity_poly.type
_entity_poly.pdbx_seq_one_letter_code
_entity_poly.pdbx_strand_id
1 'polypeptide(L)' 'TIELDIRDSEPDWGPYAAPVAPEHSPNILYLVWDDVGIATWDCFGGLVEMPAMTRVAERGVRLSQFHTTA' A
#
# COMPACT_ATOMS: atom_id res chain seq x y z
N THR A 1 -13.75 -23.62 20.79
CA THR A 1 -15.14 -23.24 20.42
C THR A 1 -15.57 -22.05 21.26
N ILE A 2 -16.43 -21.16 20.76
CA ILE A 2 -16.95 -20.06 21.58
C ILE A 2 -18.02 -20.60 22.53
N GLU A 3 -17.72 -20.59 23.82
CA GLU A 3 -18.59 -21.05 24.90
C GLU A 3 -19.05 -19.88 25.79
N LEU A 4 -20.14 -20.09 26.54
CA LEU A 4 -20.71 -19.09 27.45
C LEU A 4 -19.81 -18.84 28.67
N ASP A 5 -19.14 -19.87 29.19
CA ASP A 5 -18.14 -19.74 30.26
C ASP A 5 -16.79 -19.38 29.67
N ILE A 6 -16.23 -18.24 30.09
CA ILE A 6 -14.95 -17.75 29.58
C ILE A 6 -13.77 -18.67 29.87
N ARG A 7 -13.87 -19.56 30.87
CA ARG A 7 -12.81 -20.53 31.21
C ARG A 7 -12.70 -21.67 30.21
N ASP A 8 -13.80 -21.95 29.51
CA ASP A 8 -13.93 -23.03 28.53
C ASP A 8 -13.99 -22.49 27.08
N SER A 9 -14.02 -21.16 26.93
CA SER A 9 -14.12 -20.47 25.64
C SER A 9 -12.73 -20.19 25.05
N GLU A 10 -12.56 -20.48 23.76
CA GLU A 10 -11.33 -20.15 23.03
C GLU A 10 -11.53 -18.91 22.14
N PRO A 11 -10.52 -18.06 21.99
CA PRO A 11 -10.62 -16.89 21.12
C PRO A 11 -10.82 -17.28 19.65
N ASP A 12 -11.94 -16.86 19.05
CA ASP A 12 -12.22 -17.03 17.62
C ASP A 12 -11.89 -15.75 16.85
N TRP A 13 -10.58 -15.50 16.67
CA TRP A 13 -10.10 -14.37 15.88
C TRP A 13 -10.16 -14.64 14.37
N GLY A 14 -10.47 -15.88 13.95
CA GLY A 14 -10.45 -16.32 12.56
C GLY A 14 -11.28 -15.42 11.62
N PRO A 15 -12.53 -15.06 11.97
CA PRO A 15 -13.36 -14.15 11.17
C PRO A 15 -12.80 -12.73 11.00
N TYR A 16 -11.90 -12.30 11.89
CA TYR A 16 -11.30 -10.97 11.88
C TYR A 16 -9.87 -10.98 11.34
N ALA A 17 -9.32 -12.15 11.04
CA ALA A 17 -8.01 -12.26 10.44
C ALA A 17 -8.03 -11.69 9.03
N ALA A 18 -7.01 -10.89 8.70
CA ALA A 18 -6.82 -10.48 7.31
C ALA A 18 -6.56 -11.71 6.43
N PRO A 19 -7.02 -11.71 5.16
CA PRO A 19 -6.66 -12.76 4.22
C PRO A 19 -5.15 -12.92 4.11
N VAL A 20 -4.68 -14.17 4.13
CA VAL A 20 -3.26 -14.47 3.95
C VAL A 20 -2.98 -14.65 2.46
N ALA A 21 -1.92 -14.00 1.98
CA ALA A 21 -1.48 -14.17 0.60
C ALA A 21 -1.07 -15.63 0.33
N PRO A 22 -1.36 -16.21 -0.85
CA PRO A 22 -0.89 -17.54 -1.21
C PRO A 22 0.62 -17.68 -1.11
N GLU A 23 1.10 -18.91 -0.94
CA GLU A 23 2.54 -19.21 -0.97
C GLU A 23 3.18 -18.70 -2.28
N HIS A 24 4.41 -18.19 -2.18
CA HIS A 24 5.16 -17.58 -3.28
C HIS A 24 4.59 -16.29 -3.88
N SER A 25 3.55 -15.70 -3.27
CA SER A 25 3.08 -14.36 -3.66
C SER A 25 4.15 -13.30 -3.36
N PRO A 26 4.31 -12.27 -4.22
CA PRO A 26 5.23 -11.18 -3.95
C PRO A 26 4.71 -10.30 -2.80
N ASN A 27 5.64 -9.66 -2.09
CA ASN A 27 5.29 -8.57 -1.19
C ASN A 27 4.92 -7.33 -2.01
N ILE A 28 3.80 -6.68 -1.67
CA ILE A 28 3.36 -5.44 -2.30
C ILE A 28 3.42 -4.33 -1.26
N LEU A 29 4.13 -3.25 -1.59
CA LEU A 29 4.10 -2.01 -0.83
C LEU A 29 3.33 -0.96 -1.63
N TYR A 30 2.17 -0.55 -1.14
CA TYR A 30 1.33 0.47 -1.75
C TYR A 30 1.51 1.79 -0.99
N LEU A 31 2.11 2.78 -1.65
CA LEU A 31 2.29 4.14 -1.10
C LEU A 31 1.40 5.10 -1.86
N VAL A 32 0.69 5.95 -1.11
CA VAL A 32 -0.14 7.03 -1.65
C VAL A 32 0.25 8.31 -0.91
N TRP A 33 0.37 9.39 -1.67
CA TRP A 33 0.56 10.73 -1.13
C TRP A 33 -0.78 11.46 -1.17
N ASP A 34 -1.16 12.02 -0.02
CA ASP A 34 -2.38 12.81 0.10
C ASP A 34 -2.15 14.24 -0.42
N ASP A 35 -3.08 14.78 -1.20
CA ASP A 35 -3.05 16.13 -1.78
C ASP A 35 -1.77 16.52 -2.56
N VAL A 36 -1.04 15.54 -3.10
CA VAL A 36 0.15 15.79 -3.92
C VAL A 36 -0.15 15.67 -5.41
N GLY A 37 0.07 16.77 -6.14
CA GLY A 37 -0.03 16.80 -7.59
C GLY A 37 1.21 16.23 -8.29
N ILE A 38 1.01 15.65 -9.48
CA ILE A 38 2.09 15.07 -10.30
C ILE A 38 3.20 16.07 -10.63
N ALA A 39 2.87 17.35 -10.82
CA ALA A 39 3.81 18.41 -11.17
C ALA A 39 4.64 18.92 -9.98
N THR A 40 4.46 18.36 -8.78
CA THR A 40 5.28 18.72 -7.62
C THR A 40 6.69 18.12 -7.72
N TRP A 41 6.83 16.89 -8.21
CA TRP A 41 8.09 16.14 -8.14
C TRP A 41 9.00 16.35 -9.35
N ASP A 42 10.30 16.49 -9.12
CA ASP A 42 11.36 16.58 -10.14
C ASP A 42 11.32 15.45 -11.18
N CYS A 43 10.99 14.23 -10.76
CA CYS A 43 10.90 13.07 -11.64
C CYS A 43 9.71 13.15 -12.63
N PHE A 44 8.84 14.15 -12.50
CA PHE A 44 7.80 14.51 -13.47
C PHE A 44 7.98 15.92 -14.06
N GLY A 45 9.13 16.57 -13.81
CA GLY A 45 9.43 17.94 -14.26
C GLY A 45 9.04 19.03 -13.27
N GLY A 46 8.65 18.66 -12.04
CA GLY A 46 8.33 19.58 -10.96
C GLY A 46 9.55 20.22 -10.29
N LEU A 47 9.29 21.09 -9.32
CA LEU A 47 10.33 21.89 -8.64
C LEU A 47 10.92 21.21 -7.40
N VAL A 48 10.22 20.24 -6.81
CA VAL A 48 10.66 19.60 -5.56
C VAL A 48 11.56 18.42 -5.89
N GLU A 49 12.81 18.48 -5.40
CA GLU A 49 13.77 17.38 -5.51
C GLU A 49 13.31 16.20 -4.64
N MET A 50 13.02 15.06 -5.26
CA MET A 50 12.51 13.86 -4.59
C MET A 50 13.43 12.65 -4.85
N PRO A 51 14.68 12.64 -4.31
CA PRO A 51 15.72 11.69 -4.72
C PRO A 51 15.33 10.22 -4.46
N ALA A 52 14.55 9.95 -3.41
CA ALA A 52 14.02 8.61 -3.15
C ALA A 52 13.02 8.16 -4.22
N MET A 53 12.13 9.05 -4.69
CA MET A 53 11.16 8.74 -5.72
C MET A 53 11.80 8.68 -7.11
N THR A 54 12.78 9.53 -7.40
CA THR A 54 13.58 9.46 -8.63
C THR A 54 14.24 8.08 -8.77
N ARG A 55 14.86 7.56 -7.70
CA ARG A 55 15.43 6.19 -7.69
C ARG A 55 14.39 5.11 -7.96
N VAL A 56 13.16 5.26 -7.50
CA VAL A 56 12.08 4.30 -7.77
C VAL A 56 11.64 4.40 -9.23
N ALA A 57 11.47 5.63 -9.74
CA ALA A 57 11.06 5.88 -11.12
C ALA A 57 12.07 5.33 -12.15
N GLU A 58 13.37 5.42 -11.87
CA GLU A 58 14.43 4.89 -12.75
C GLU A 58 14.50 3.36 -12.80
N ARG A 59 13.96 2.67 -11.79
CA ARG A 59 14.02 1.20 -11.67
C ARG A 59 12.70 0.53 -12.05
N GLY A 60 11.70 1.30 -12.47
CA GLY A 60 10.34 0.81 -12.66
C GLY A 60 9.63 1.48 -13.82
N VAL A 61 8.29 1.48 -13.74
CA VAL A 61 7.42 2.10 -14.72
C VAL A 61 6.84 3.39 -14.13
N ARG A 62 6.94 4.48 -14.89
CA ARG A 62 6.39 5.79 -14.53
C ARG A 62 5.19 6.11 -15.41
N LEU A 63 4.03 6.35 -14.79
CA LEU A 63 2.79 6.74 -15.50
C LEU A 63 2.68 8.26 -15.53
N SER A 64 2.86 8.89 -16.69
CA SER A 64 2.82 10.36 -16.85
C SER A 64 1.43 10.94 -17.13
N GLN A 65 0.40 10.09 -17.26
CA GLN A 65 -0.99 10.47 -17.55
C GLN A 65 -1.98 9.76 -16.60
N PHE A 66 -1.56 9.55 -15.36
CA PHE A 66 -2.43 8.99 -14.32
C PHE A 66 -3.34 10.08 -13.73
N HIS A 67 -4.62 9.75 -13.56
CA HIS A 67 -5.65 10.64 -13.03
C HIS A 67 -6.50 9.90 -11.99
N THR A 68 -6.86 10.56 -10.90
CA THR A 68 -7.87 10.03 -9.97
C THR A 68 -9.26 10.18 -10.61
N THR A 69 -10.20 9.35 -10.17
CA THR A 69 -11.57 9.35 -10.71
C THR A 69 -12.49 10.40 -10.06
N ALA A 70 -12.07 10.96 -8.92
CA ALA A 70 -12.74 11.99 -8.15
C ALA A 70 -11.70 12.81 -7.38
#